data_AF-A0A9X2RS02-F1
#
_entry.id   AF-A0A9X2RS02-F1
#
_cell.length_a   1.000
_cell.length_b   1.000
_cell.length_c   1.000
_cell.angle_alpha   90.00
_cell.angle_beta   90.00
_cell.angle_gamma   90.00
#
_symmetry.space_group_name_H-M   'P 1'
#
loop_
_entity.id
_entity.type
_entity.pdbx_description
1 polymer ?
#
loop_
_entity_poly.entity_id
_entity_poly.type
_entity_poly.pdbx_seq_one_letter_code
_entity_poly.pdbx_strand_id
1 'polypeptide(L)'
;MQTRPARAAFDIRHDDPRLRYRGAVSLERGPGWTAPWRLPRAEAALYLPEGGLGRAAMPSGVRVALRTDSASLVCRYQADPAPRLNGPGERARLDVLCDGRRATTVELETHGGDAEFRCEGLPGRMATVELWLPFYHQFRLRGLSVAAGAALEDDGPGWQPRWIHCGSSISQGRGAASPSRTWTALVARRAGWDLTSLALGASSCLEPMTARLMRDLPADLLTLCVGANVQALGSHNRDALVSALVGFVRTVREGHPTTPFVPCQVPRVEARASDWRLAHLAGHPAAAVGGGPTRRVRETTTTGKPRNPRSQPTSEISTELGTVQLSPCVRGCICSPGWLI
;
A
#
# COMPACT_ATOMS: atom_id res chain seq x y z
N MET A 1 -15.61 29.74 39.73
CA MET A 1 -15.73 28.44 39.04
C MET A 1 -14.32 27.85 38.97
N GLN A 2 -13.94 27.04 39.96
CA GLN A 2 -12.60 26.45 40.05
C GLN A 2 -12.43 25.40 38.95
N THR A 3 -11.48 25.62 38.05
CA THR A 3 -10.98 24.65 37.09
C THR A 3 -10.38 23.47 37.87
N ARG A 4 -10.98 22.27 37.72
CA ARG A 4 -10.39 21.03 38.23
C ARG A 4 -8.98 20.88 37.61
N PRO A 5 -7.94 20.58 38.41
CA PRO A 5 -6.63 20.29 37.85
C PRO A 5 -6.75 19.05 36.96
N ALA A 6 -6.24 19.14 35.73
CA ALA A 6 -6.08 18.00 34.85
C ALA A 6 -5.25 16.95 35.58
N ARG A 7 -5.85 15.82 35.94
CA ARG A 7 -5.10 14.68 36.50
C ARG A 7 -4.08 14.25 35.45
N ALA A 8 -2.80 14.20 35.82
CA ALA A 8 -1.70 13.94 34.90
C ALA A 8 -1.94 12.65 34.11
N ALA A 9 -1.89 12.74 32.78
CA ALA A 9 -2.03 11.58 31.90
C ALA A 9 -0.85 10.61 32.12
N PHE A 10 -1.08 9.31 31.92
CA PHE A 10 0.03 8.36 31.88
C PHE A 10 0.70 8.48 30.52
N ASP A 11 1.90 9.06 30.51
CA ASP A 11 2.68 9.32 29.31
C ASP A 11 3.43 8.06 28.86
N ILE A 12 3.04 7.56 27.70
CA ILE A 12 3.65 6.43 27.02
C ILE A 12 4.66 7.00 26.01
N ARG A 13 5.93 6.68 26.21
CA ARG A 13 6.99 7.13 25.32
C ARG A 13 6.85 6.50 23.93
N HIS A 14 7.30 7.21 22.89
CA HIS A 14 7.30 6.70 21.52
C HIS A 14 8.05 5.36 21.33
N ASP A 15 9.00 5.06 22.22
CA ASP A 15 9.84 3.88 22.25
C ASP A 15 9.45 2.87 23.33
N ASP A 16 8.29 3.04 23.98
CA ASP A 16 7.80 2.12 25.01
C ASP A 16 7.71 0.69 24.44
N PRO A 17 8.27 -0.32 25.13
CA PRO A 17 8.36 -1.68 24.62
C PRO A 17 7.00 -2.38 24.47
N ARG A 18 5.92 -1.81 25.01
CA ARG A 18 4.56 -2.31 24.83
C ARG A 18 3.93 -1.82 23.53
N LEU A 19 4.47 -0.78 22.90
CA LEU A 19 4.03 -0.36 21.58
C LEU A 19 4.54 -1.32 20.51
N ARG A 20 3.66 -1.68 19.58
CA ARG A 20 3.98 -2.56 18.45
C ARG A 20 3.74 -1.81 17.15
N TYR A 21 4.78 -1.67 16.33
CA TYR A 21 4.71 -1.05 15.01
C TYR A 21 4.52 -2.13 13.94
N ARG A 22 3.28 -2.58 13.75
CA ARG A 22 3.01 -3.67 12.81
C ARG A 22 3.00 -3.17 11.38
N GLY A 23 3.52 -3.99 10.46
CA GLY A 23 3.72 -3.65 9.05
C GLY A 23 4.94 -2.77 8.76
N ALA A 24 5.68 -2.34 9.78
CA ALA A 24 6.97 -1.68 9.62
C ALA A 24 8.09 -2.71 9.43
N VAL A 25 9.03 -2.42 8.53
CA VAL A 25 10.23 -3.24 8.30
C VAL A 25 11.38 -2.81 9.20
N SER A 26 11.50 -1.51 9.45
CA SER A 26 12.46 -0.96 10.41
C SER A 26 11.92 0.28 11.09
N LEU A 27 12.55 0.67 12.19
CA LEU A 27 12.20 1.87 12.94
C LEU A 27 13.41 2.81 12.97
N GLU A 28 13.19 4.06 12.61
CA GLU A 28 14.15 5.13 12.82
C GLU A 28 13.83 5.81 14.15
N ARG A 29 14.80 5.86 15.05
CA ARG A 29 14.68 6.53 16.35
C ARG A 29 15.49 7.81 16.31
N GLY A 30 14.85 8.93 16.64
CA GLY A 30 15.52 10.20 16.84
C GLY A 30 15.21 10.79 18.21
N PRO A 31 15.64 12.04 18.48
CA PRO A 31 15.48 12.68 19.78
C PRO A 31 13.99 12.86 20.14
N GLY A 32 13.46 11.97 20.97
CA GLY A 32 12.07 12.03 21.42
C GLY A 32 11.03 11.61 20.39
N TRP A 33 11.42 10.84 19.36
CA TRP A 33 10.48 10.34 18.35
C TRP A 33 10.86 8.98 17.76
N THR A 34 9.87 8.28 17.21
CA THR A 34 10.05 7.05 16.42
C THR A 34 9.25 7.12 15.12
N ALA A 35 9.92 6.85 14.00
CA ALA A 35 9.34 6.84 12.66
C ALA A 35 9.39 5.41 12.09
N PRO A 36 8.26 4.83 11.69
CA PRO A 36 8.26 3.53 11.02
C PRO A 36 8.61 3.66 9.54
N TRP A 37 9.43 2.72 9.06
CA TRP A 37 9.85 2.61 7.67
C TRP A 37 9.37 1.29 7.08
N ARG A 38 8.98 1.33 5.81
CA ARG A 38 8.56 0.12 5.05
C ARG A 38 9.73 -0.55 4.30
N LEU A 39 10.94 -0.05 4.53
CA LEU A 39 12.21 -0.59 4.04
C LEU A 39 13.21 -0.63 5.20
N PRO A 40 14.34 -1.37 5.09
CA PRO A 40 15.46 -1.21 6.00
C PRO A 40 16.05 0.21 5.88
N ARG A 41 15.92 1.02 6.93
CA ARG A 41 16.26 2.46 6.92
C ARG A 41 17.70 2.72 6.46
N ALA A 42 18.65 1.90 6.90
CA ALA A 42 20.07 2.05 6.56
C ALA A 42 20.35 1.83 5.06
N GLU A 43 19.50 1.05 4.39
CA GLU A 43 19.68 0.65 2.99
C GLU A 43 18.67 1.32 2.05
N ALA A 44 17.81 2.20 2.54
CA ALA A 44 16.67 2.74 1.79
C ALA A 44 17.06 3.35 0.42
N ALA A 45 18.27 3.91 0.31
CA ALA A 45 18.80 4.49 -0.93
C ALA A 45 19.07 3.45 -2.04
N LEU A 46 19.22 2.16 -1.68
CA LEU A 46 19.38 1.07 -2.64
C LEU A 46 18.06 0.71 -3.34
N TYR A 47 16.92 1.00 -2.71
CA TYR A 47 15.59 0.66 -3.22
C TYR A 47 14.99 1.76 -4.07
N LEU A 48 15.23 3.00 -3.67
CA LEU A 48 14.69 4.18 -4.33
C LEU A 48 15.85 5.15 -4.57
N PRO A 49 16.16 5.50 -5.83
CA PRO A 49 17.22 6.47 -6.14
C PRO A 49 16.91 7.84 -5.52
N GLU A 50 17.88 8.76 -5.57
CA GLU A 50 17.79 10.10 -4.96
C GLU A 50 16.45 10.81 -5.28
N GLY A 51 15.84 11.42 -4.26
CA GLY A 51 14.50 12.01 -4.31
C GLY A 51 13.35 11.02 -4.03
N GLY A 52 13.61 9.71 -3.99
CA GLY A 52 12.61 8.68 -3.67
C GLY A 52 12.51 8.30 -2.19
N LEU A 53 13.54 8.57 -1.38
CA LEU A 53 13.64 8.16 0.02
C LEU A 53 12.42 8.55 0.87
N GLY A 54 11.84 9.73 0.64
CA GLY A 54 10.65 10.18 1.36
C GLY A 54 9.44 9.25 1.20
N ARG A 55 9.35 8.46 0.11
CA ARG A 55 8.27 7.47 -0.09
C ARG A 55 8.42 6.25 0.79
N ALA A 56 9.65 5.87 1.12
CA ALA A 56 9.94 4.75 2.03
C ALA A 56 9.58 5.08 3.48
N ALA A 57 9.66 6.36 3.84
CA ALA A 57 9.23 6.91 5.13
C ALA A 57 7.70 7.12 5.25
N MET A 58 6.93 6.96 4.17
CA MET A 58 5.47 7.00 4.23
C MET A 58 4.93 5.66 4.75
N PRO A 59 4.24 5.61 5.89
CA PRO A 59 3.93 4.37 6.59
C PRO A 59 2.61 3.72 6.13
N SER A 60 2.38 3.65 4.82
CA SER A 60 1.17 3.01 4.26
C SER A 60 1.04 1.55 4.72
N GLY A 61 -0.08 1.22 5.37
CA GLY A 61 -0.33 -0.12 5.91
C GLY A 61 0.33 -0.40 7.26
N VAL A 62 1.13 0.53 7.79
CA VAL A 62 1.68 0.43 9.14
C VAL A 62 0.63 0.87 10.16
N ARG A 63 0.59 0.19 11.31
CA ARG A 63 -0.17 0.65 12.47
C ARG A 63 0.65 0.56 13.77
N VAL A 64 0.41 1.51 14.66
CA VAL A 64 0.88 1.44 16.06
C VAL A 64 -0.21 0.77 16.88
N ALA A 65 0.10 -0.36 17.50
CA ALA A 65 -0.83 -1.16 18.28
C ALA A 65 -0.41 -1.22 19.75
N LEU A 66 -1.41 -1.21 20.64
CA LEU A 66 -1.29 -1.41 22.08
C LEU A 66 -2.59 -2.00 22.62
N ARG A 67 -2.57 -2.50 23.85
CA ARG A 67 -3.78 -2.87 24.60
C ARG A 67 -3.94 -1.96 25.81
N THR A 68 -5.13 -1.38 25.98
CA THR A 68 -5.43 -0.53 27.13
C THR A 68 -6.91 -0.60 27.48
N ASP A 69 -7.23 -0.38 28.76
CA ASP A 69 -8.60 -0.19 29.25
C ASP A 69 -9.02 1.29 29.35
N SER A 70 -8.17 2.19 28.84
CA SER A 70 -8.46 3.62 28.81
C SER A 70 -9.71 3.95 27.99
N ALA A 71 -10.51 4.91 28.47
CA ALA A 71 -11.63 5.49 27.74
C ALA A 71 -11.22 6.60 26.74
N SER A 72 -9.95 7.02 26.78
CA SER A 72 -9.41 8.03 25.87
C SER A 72 -7.92 7.82 25.57
N LEU A 73 -7.47 8.38 24.45
CA LEU A 73 -6.08 8.35 24.01
C LEU A 73 -5.70 9.71 23.44
N VAL A 74 -4.56 10.24 23.85
CA VAL A 74 -3.90 11.37 23.22
C VAL A 74 -2.71 10.85 22.43
N CYS A 75 -2.54 11.32 21.21
CA CYS A 75 -1.38 11.01 20.38
C CYS A 75 -0.64 12.30 20.06
N ARG A 76 0.63 12.37 20.47
CA ARG A 76 1.57 13.43 20.09
C ARG A 76 2.43 12.93 18.95
N TYR A 77 2.55 13.72 17.89
CA TYR A 77 3.19 13.30 16.65
C TYR A 77 3.82 14.48 15.91
N GLN A 78 4.60 14.13 14.89
CA GLN A 78 5.00 15.03 13.81
C GLN A 78 4.62 14.36 12.49
N ALA A 79 4.13 15.14 11.54
CA ALA A 79 3.88 14.65 10.19
C ALA A 79 4.33 15.66 9.14
N ASP A 80 4.97 15.16 8.09
CA ASP A 80 5.42 15.98 6.97
C ASP A 80 4.31 16.04 5.90
N PRO A 81 4.20 17.15 5.15
CA PRO A 81 3.20 17.25 4.08
C PRO A 81 3.45 16.18 3.01
N ALA A 82 2.37 15.72 2.38
CA ALA A 82 2.50 14.83 1.23
C ALA A 82 3.30 15.51 0.12
N PRO A 83 4.09 14.76 -0.66
CA PRO A 83 4.72 15.31 -1.86
C PRO A 83 3.63 15.75 -2.85
N ARG A 84 4.02 16.56 -3.83
CA ARG A 84 3.12 16.89 -4.93
C ARG A 84 2.74 15.60 -5.68
N LEU A 85 1.44 15.30 -5.70
CA LEU A 85 0.86 14.15 -6.41
C LEU A 85 0.11 14.64 -7.65
N ASN A 86 0.11 13.85 -8.72
CA ASN A 86 -0.72 14.12 -9.90
C ASN A 86 -2.19 13.87 -9.55
N GLY A 87 -3.07 14.87 -9.71
CA GLY A 87 -4.51 14.78 -9.40
C GLY A 87 -4.87 15.47 -8.07
N PRO A 88 -6.01 15.12 -7.46
CA PRO A 88 -6.41 15.69 -6.17
C PRO A 88 -5.34 15.45 -5.11
N GLY A 89 -5.11 16.48 -4.28
CA GLY A 89 -4.23 16.40 -3.13
C GLY A 89 -4.69 15.34 -2.14
N GLU A 90 -3.74 14.74 -1.43
CA GLU A 90 -4.05 13.78 -0.38
C GLU A 90 -4.41 14.50 0.92
N ARG A 91 -5.40 13.99 1.66
CA ARG A 91 -5.69 14.48 3.01
C ARG A 91 -4.92 13.66 4.03
N ALA A 92 -4.21 14.33 4.92
CA ALA A 92 -3.51 13.67 6.00
C ALA A 92 -4.51 13.10 7.00
N ARG A 93 -4.67 11.77 7.01
CA ARG A 93 -5.63 11.08 7.86
C ARG A 93 -4.98 9.93 8.61
N LEU A 94 -5.50 9.67 9.80
CA LEU A 94 -5.17 8.52 10.65
C LEU A 94 -6.47 7.89 11.14
N ASP A 95 -6.59 6.57 11.09
CA ASP A 95 -7.74 5.88 11.66
C ASP A 95 -7.37 5.30 13.03
N VAL A 96 -8.25 5.48 14.01
CA VAL A 96 -8.16 4.80 15.31
C VAL A 96 -9.18 3.67 15.34
N LEU A 97 -8.69 2.44 15.55
CA LEU A 97 -9.51 1.24 15.65
C LEU A 97 -9.43 0.67 17.06
N CYS A 98 -10.54 0.10 17.53
CA CYS A 98 -10.65 -0.66 18.77
C CYS A 98 -11.22 -2.04 18.45
N ASP A 99 -10.50 -3.11 18.82
CA ASP A 99 -10.87 -4.50 18.52
C ASP A 99 -11.25 -4.70 17.04
N GLY A 100 -10.44 -4.12 16.15
CA GLY A 100 -10.64 -4.18 14.70
C GLY A 100 -11.80 -3.32 14.17
N ARG A 101 -12.56 -2.60 15.01
CA ARG A 101 -13.64 -1.69 14.59
C ARG A 101 -13.17 -0.25 14.65
N ARG A 102 -13.42 0.53 13.59
CA ARG A 102 -13.00 1.94 13.54
C ARG A 102 -13.81 2.78 14.53
N ALA A 103 -13.11 3.41 15.47
CA ALA A 103 -13.67 4.35 16.43
C ALA A 103 -13.77 5.75 15.79
N THR A 104 -12.68 6.22 15.18
CA THR A 104 -12.65 7.53 14.52
C THR A 104 -11.66 7.59 13.37
N THR A 105 -11.77 8.65 12.56
CA THR A 105 -10.79 9.07 11.56
C THR A 105 -10.40 10.50 11.89
N VAL A 106 -9.12 10.73 12.15
CA VAL A 106 -8.56 12.02 12.52
C VAL A 106 -7.91 12.65 11.29
N GLU A 107 -8.13 13.95 11.07
CA GLU A 107 -7.34 14.73 10.13
C GLU A 107 -6.10 15.26 10.85
N LEU A 108 -4.93 15.03 10.26
CA LEU A 108 -3.64 15.37 10.86
C LEU A 108 -3.15 16.73 10.40
N GLU A 109 -2.45 17.41 11.28
CA GLU A 109 -1.63 18.57 10.96
C GLU A 109 -0.29 18.09 10.39
N THR A 110 0.12 18.64 9.24
CA THR A 110 1.31 18.17 8.50
C THR A 110 2.27 19.29 8.16
N HIS A 111 2.64 20.07 9.16
CA HIS A 111 3.61 21.16 9.04
C HIS A 111 5.03 20.75 9.46
N GLY A 112 5.28 19.46 9.72
CA GLY A 112 6.57 18.91 10.18
C GLY A 112 6.92 19.21 11.64
N GLY A 113 6.13 20.04 12.33
CA GLY A 113 6.28 20.36 13.74
C GLY A 113 5.45 19.46 14.64
N ASP A 114 5.50 19.72 15.95
CA ASP A 114 4.74 18.98 16.94
C ASP A 114 3.26 19.32 16.87
N ALA A 115 2.45 18.27 16.83
CA ALA A 115 1.00 18.33 16.86
C ALA A 115 0.45 17.24 17.79
N GLU A 116 -0.79 17.39 18.22
CA GLU A 116 -1.50 16.38 18.99
C GLU A 116 -2.95 16.23 18.56
N PHE A 117 -3.50 15.04 18.79
CA PHE A 117 -4.94 14.84 18.75
C PHE A 117 -5.40 13.99 19.92
N ARG A 118 -6.69 14.11 20.23
CA ARG A 118 -7.36 13.37 21.30
C ARG A 118 -8.49 12.54 20.73
N CYS A 119 -8.50 11.26 21.07
CA CYS A 119 -9.57 10.33 20.77
C CYS A 119 -10.31 10.03 22.07
N GLU A 120 -11.55 10.49 22.17
CA GLU A 120 -12.47 10.16 23.25
C GLU A 120 -13.37 8.97 22.87
N GLY A 121 -14.05 8.37 23.84
CA GLY A 121 -15.03 7.31 23.58
C GLY A 121 -14.42 5.95 23.22
N LEU A 122 -13.19 5.69 23.66
CA LEU A 122 -12.65 4.33 23.65
C LEU A 122 -13.45 3.44 24.62
N PRO A 123 -13.39 2.11 24.49
CA PRO A 123 -14.37 1.24 25.14
C PRO A 123 -14.34 1.18 26.67
N GLY A 124 -13.33 1.73 27.35
CA GLY A 124 -13.23 1.72 28.82
C GLY A 124 -13.06 0.32 29.43
N ARG A 125 -12.70 -0.67 28.61
CA ARG A 125 -12.31 -2.03 28.99
C ARG A 125 -11.06 -2.38 28.22
N MET A 126 -10.31 -3.38 28.69
CA MET A 126 -9.13 -3.84 27.98
C MET A 126 -9.48 -4.21 26.52
N ALA A 127 -8.89 -3.46 25.58
CA ALA A 127 -9.14 -3.58 24.15
C ALA A 127 -7.86 -3.32 23.37
N THR A 128 -7.74 -3.93 22.19
CA THR A 128 -6.64 -3.61 21.28
C THR A 128 -6.95 -2.32 20.54
N VAL A 129 -6.09 -1.31 20.71
CA VAL A 129 -6.17 -0.03 20.03
C VAL A 129 -5.10 0.03 18.95
N GLU A 130 -5.52 0.28 17.71
CA GLU A 130 -4.62 0.43 16.55
C GLU A 130 -4.74 1.84 15.95
N LEU A 131 -3.60 2.51 15.77
CA LEU A 131 -3.48 3.76 15.05
C LEU A 131 -2.95 3.45 13.64
N TRP A 132 -3.84 3.42 12.65
CA TRP A 132 -3.50 3.18 11.25
C TRP A 132 -2.97 4.45 10.60
N LEU A 133 -1.68 4.42 10.28
CA LEU A 133 -0.88 5.61 9.93
C LEU A 133 -1.16 6.12 8.51
N PRO A 134 -0.92 7.42 8.22
CA PRO A 134 -1.18 8.00 6.90
C PRO A 134 -0.35 7.33 5.80
N PHE A 135 -0.90 7.23 4.58
CA PHE A 135 -0.25 6.49 3.50
C PHE A 135 0.61 7.33 2.52
N TYR A 136 0.48 8.65 2.51
CA TYR A 136 1.31 9.58 1.70
C TYR A 136 2.03 10.67 2.52
N HIS A 137 1.98 10.59 3.85
CA HIS A 137 2.65 11.54 4.74
C HIS A 137 3.70 10.80 5.55
N GLN A 138 4.87 11.39 5.78
CA GLN A 138 5.79 10.83 6.77
C GLN A 138 5.21 11.07 8.16
N PHE A 139 5.37 10.12 9.07
CA PHE A 139 4.80 10.19 10.41
C PHE A 139 5.84 9.79 11.44
N ARG A 140 5.98 10.59 12.49
CA ARG A 140 6.86 10.33 13.63
C ARG A 140 6.02 10.38 14.90
N LEU A 141 5.99 9.29 15.66
CA LEU A 141 5.33 9.26 16.96
C LEU A 141 6.23 9.97 17.98
N ARG A 142 5.69 10.96 18.72
CA ARG A 142 6.34 11.58 19.88
C ARG A 142 5.99 10.88 21.18
N GLY A 143 4.76 10.38 21.27
CA GLY A 143 4.29 9.59 22.40
C GLY A 143 2.77 9.47 22.39
N LEU A 144 2.25 8.60 23.26
CA LEU A 144 0.84 8.47 23.52
C LEU A 144 0.56 8.83 24.98
N SER A 145 -0.68 9.18 25.30
CA SER A 145 -1.10 9.32 26.69
C SER A 145 -2.49 8.73 26.87
N VAL A 146 -2.66 7.97 27.94
CA VAL A 146 -3.94 7.33 28.31
C VAL A 146 -4.49 7.94 29.62
N ALA A 147 -5.73 7.64 29.95
CA ALA A 147 -6.34 8.07 31.20
C ALA A 147 -5.51 7.61 32.41
N ALA A 148 -5.42 8.47 33.43
CA ALA A 148 -4.68 8.15 34.65
C ALA A 148 -5.24 6.86 35.29
N GLY A 149 -4.35 5.91 35.59
CA GLY A 149 -4.71 4.61 36.17
C GLY A 149 -5.15 3.54 35.17
N ALA A 150 -5.21 3.86 33.86
CA ALA A 150 -5.45 2.85 32.83
C ALA A 150 -4.28 1.87 32.74
N ALA A 151 -4.59 0.61 32.52
CA ALA A 151 -3.62 -0.43 32.21
C ALA A 151 -3.11 -0.29 30.78
N LEU A 152 -1.85 -0.67 30.57
CA LEU A 152 -1.21 -0.74 29.26
C LEU A 152 -0.46 -2.06 29.13
N GLU A 153 -0.86 -2.84 28.14
CA GLU A 153 -0.27 -4.10 27.72
C GLU A 153 0.27 -3.97 26.29
N ASP A 154 1.17 -4.88 25.90
CA ASP A 154 1.46 -5.05 24.48
C ASP A 154 0.25 -5.65 23.76
N ASP A 155 0.25 -5.67 22.43
CA ASP A 155 -0.93 -6.12 21.66
C ASP A 155 -1.21 -7.65 21.74
N GLY A 156 -0.52 -8.37 22.62
CA GLY A 156 -0.75 -9.75 23.01
C GLY A 156 -0.02 -10.79 22.13
N PRO A 157 0.05 -12.05 22.60
CA PRO A 157 0.79 -13.14 21.95
C PRO A 157 0.05 -13.77 20.75
N GLY A 158 -0.68 -12.97 19.98
CA GLY A 158 -1.43 -13.44 18.82
C GLY A 158 -0.52 -13.58 17.60
N TRP A 159 -0.13 -14.82 17.26
CA TRP A 159 0.38 -15.09 15.92
C TRP A 159 -0.70 -14.74 14.89
N GLN A 160 -0.32 -13.95 13.89
CA GLN A 160 -1.16 -13.61 12.74
C GLN A 160 -0.40 -14.05 11.48
N PRO A 161 -1.06 -14.68 10.49
CA PRO A 161 -0.44 -14.96 9.22
C PRO A 161 0.09 -13.66 8.58
N ARG A 162 1.33 -13.68 8.12
CA ARG A 162 2.02 -12.51 7.57
C ARG A 162 1.78 -12.44 6.07
N TRP A 163 1.33 -11.28 5.63
CA TRP A 163 1.11 -11.01 4.22
C TRP A 163 2.01 -9.89 3.75
N ILE A 164 2.91 -10.21 2.81
CA ILE A 164 3.74 -9.22 2.12
C ILE A 164 3.12 -8.90 0.76
N HIS A 165 2.84 -7.62 0.54
CA HIS A 165 2.27 -7.12 -0.70
C HIS A 165 3.21 -6.13 -1.38
N CYS A 166 3.68 -6.46 -2.59
CA CYS A 166 4.32 -5.52 -3.49
C CYS A 166 3.30 -5.01 -4.51
N GLY A 167 3.24 -3.69 -4.70
CA GLY A 167 2.25 -3.08 -5.59
C GLY A 167 2.50 -1.60 -5.88
N SER A 168 1.55 -0.98 -6.56
CA SER A 168 1.65 0.40 -7.04
C SER A 168 1.00 1.42 -6.09
N SER A 169 0.84 2.66 -6.57
CA SER A 169 0.08 3.72 -5.88
C SER A 169 -1.34 3.31 -5.49
N ILE A 170 -1.98 2.41 -6.23
CA ILE A 170 -3.32 1.88 -5.90
C ILE A 170 -3.24 1.12 -4.56
N SER A 171 -2.26 0.24 -4.41
CA SER A 171 -2.01 -0.50 -3.18
C SER A 171 -1.45 0.34 -2.04
N GLN A 172 -0.74 1.43 -2.38
CA GLN A 172 -0.33 2.40 -1.37
C GLN A 172 -1.53 3.14 -0.77
N GLY A 173 -2.64 3.27 -1.49
CA GLY A 173 -3.88 3.85 -0.96
C GLY A 173 -4.42 5.03 -1.77
N ARG A 174 -3.92 5.28 -2.98
CA ARG A 174 -4.46 6.36 -3.81
C ARG A 174 -5.96 6.15 -4.05
N GLY A 175 -6.77 7.14 -3.68
CA GLY A 175 -8.23 7.09 -3.79
C GLY A 175 -8.93 6.33 -2.65
N ALA A 176 -8.19 5.80 -1.68
CA ALA A 176 -8.77 5.23 -0.47
C ALA A 176 -9.36 6.34 0.41
N ALA A 177 -10.44 6.03 1.12
CA ALA A 177 -11.15 7.03 1.91
C ALA A 177 -10.44 7.38 3.24
N SER A 178 -9.62 6.45 3.78
CA SER A 178 -8.74 6.62 4.95
C SER A 178 -7.78 5.42 5.09
N PRO A 179 -6.73 5.46 5.94
CA PRO A 179 -5.70 4.42 5.99
C PRO A 179 -6.16 2.99 6.25
N SER A 180 -7.12 2.77 7.15
CA SER A 180 -7.66 1.41 7.42
C SER A 180 -8.62 0.91 6.33
N ARG A 181 -8.83 1.73 5.28
CA ARG A 181 -9.72 1.49 4.15
C ARG A 181 -9.01 1.46 2.79
N THR A 182 -7.67 1.33 2.78
CA THR A 182 -7.00 0.85 1.55
C THR A 182 -7.47 -0.57 1.26
N TRP A 183 -7.43 -1.00 -0.01
CA TRP A 183 -7.88 -2.35 -0.35
C TRP A 183 -7.04 -3.42 0.36
N THR A 184 -5.74 -3.17 0.53
CA THR A 184 -4.83 -4.05 1.27
C THR A 184 -5.20 -4.11 2.75
N ALA A 185 -5.45 -2.97 3.40
CA ALA A 185 -5.89 -2.94 4.79
C ALA A 185 -7.23 -3.65 5.01
N LEU A 186 -8.19 -3.47 4.09
CA LEU A 186 -9.50 -4.14 4.16
C LEU A 186 -9.38 -5.66 4.07
N VAL A 187 -8.57 -6.16 3.11
CA VAL A 187 -8.33 -7.60 2.96
C VAL A 187 -7.62 -8.16 4.18
N ALA A 188 -6.54 -7.51 4.63
CA ALA A 188 -5.76 -7.96 5.79
C ALA A 188 -6.61 -8.05 7.05
N ARG A 189 -7.39 -7.00 7.35
CA ARG A 189 -8.27 -6.96 8.53
C ARG A 189 -9.39 -7.99 8.46
N ARG A 190 -9.96 -8.22 7.27
CA ARG A 190 -11.01 -9.23 7.09
C ARG A 190 -10.47 -10.66 7.25
N ALA A 191 -9.22 -10.90 6.86
CA ALA A 191 -8.56 -12.19 6.97
C ALA A 191 -7.84 -12.41 8.32
N GLY A 192 -7.69 -11.36 9.15
CA GLY A 192 -6.91 -11.43 10.39
C GLY A 192 -5.40 -11.56 10.15
N TRP A 193 -4.89 -10.94 9.08
CA TRP A 193 -3.49 -11.05 8.65
C TRP A 193 -2.67 -9.82 8.99
N ASP A 194 -1.39 -10.04 9.27
CA ASP A 194 -0.41 -8.97 9.49
C ASP A 194 0.18 -8.50 8.16
N LEU A 195 -0.31 -7.35 7.68
CA LEU A 195 0.10 -6.77 6.41
C LEU A 195 1.44 -6.02 6.53
N THR A 196 2.37 -6.35 5.65
CA THR A 196 3.52 -5.52 5.29
C THR A 196 3.36 -5.06 3.83
N SER A 197 3.04 -3.78 3.65
CA SER A 197 2.86 -3.18 2.32
C SER A 197 4.18 -2.62 1.81
N LEU A 198 4.72 -3.21 0.75
CA LEU A 198 5.86 -2.71 -0.02
C LEU A 198 5.41 -1.88 -1.24
N ALA A 199 4.17 -1.35 -1.21
CA ALA A 199 3.65 -0.48 -2.25
C ALA A 199 4.23 0.93 -2.13
N LEU A 200 5.33 1.20 -2.84
CA LEU A 200 6.11 2.44 -2.76
C LEU A 200 5.75 3.43 -3.90
N GLY A 201 4.51 3.37 -4.36
CA GLY A 201 3.94 4.32 -5.31
C GLY A 201 4.27 3.94 -6.75
N ALA A 202 5.16 4.71 -7.38
CA ALA A 202 5.49 4.51 -8.79
C ALA A 202 6.52 3.38 -9.05
N SER A 203 7.00 2.69 -8.02
CA SER A 203 8.12 1.74 -8.05
C SER A 203 7.68 0.27 -7.95
N SER A 204 6.72 -0.15 -8.79
CA SER A 204 6.37 -1.57 -8.94
C SER A 204 6.83 -2.05 -10.32
N CYS A 205 8.15 -2.04 -10.50
CA CYS A 205 8.82 -2.29 -11.78
C CYS A 205 9.77 -3.49 -11.71
N LEU A 206 9.54 -4.44 -10.81
CA LEU A 206 10.36 -5.66 -10.65
C LEU A 206 11.79 -5.37 -10.18
N GLU A 207 11.94 -4.39 -9.30
CA GLU A 207 13.22 -3.98 -8.73
C GLU A 207 13.87 -5.16 -7.97
N PRO A 208 15.12 -5.53 -8.28
CA PRO A 208 15.79 -6.65 -7.62
C PRO A 208 15.91 -6.48 -6.10
N MET A 209 16.09 -5.25 -5.63
CA MET A 209 16.14 -4.96 -4.18
C MET A 209 14.80 -5.25 -3.49
N THR A 210 13.67 -4.97 -4.14
CA THR A 210 12.34 -5.35 -3.63
C THR A 210 12.17 -6.86 -3.56
N ALA A 211 12.65 -7.60 -4.57
CA ALA A 211 12.64 -9.07 -4.55
C ALA A 211 13.46 -9.64 -3.38
N ARG A 212 14.66 -9.09 -3.14
CA ARG A 212 15.52 -9.47 -2.01
C ARG A 212 14.87 -9.18 -0.67
N LEU A 213 14.22 -8.02 -0.53
CA LEU A 213 13.49 -7.72 0.71
C LEU A 213 12.32 -8.68 0.93
N MET A 214 11.55 -9.00 -0.11
CA MET A 214 10.48 -10.00 -0.02
C MET A 214 11.01 -11.39 0.31
N ARG A 215 12.19 -11.76 -0.20
CA ARG A 215 12.90 -13.00 0.12
C ARG A 215 13.26 -13.08 1.61
N ASP A 216 13.80 -11.99 2.16
CA ASP A 216 14.38 -11.96 3.51
C ASP A 216 13.34 -11.71 4.61
N LEU A 217 12.24 -11.04 4.29
CA LEU A 217 11.13 -10.83 5.22
C LEU A 217 10.30 -12.11 5.36
N PRO A 218 9.87 -12.45 6.59
CA PRO A 218 9.11 -13.66 6.78
C PRO A 218 7.64 -13.47 6.38
N ALA A 219 7.09 -14.43 5.65
CA ALA A 219 5.80 -14.31 5.00
C ALA A 219 5.07 -15.66 4.97
N ASP A 220 3.75 -15.61 5.11
CA ASP A 220 2.84 -16.74 4.94
C ASP A 220 2.00 -16.57 3.65
N LEU A 221 1.93 -15.35 3.11
CA LEU A 221 1.50 -15.04 1.75
C LEU A 221 2.37 -13.94 1.13
N LEU A 222 2.75 -14.14 -0.12
CA LEU A 222 3.41 -13.13 -0.96
C LEU A 222 2.50 -12.77 -2.13
N THR A 223 2.39 -11.47 -2.42
CA THR A 223 1.62 -11.00 -3.58
C THR A 223 2.36 -9.91 -4.33
N LEU A 224 2.23 -9.90 -5.66
CA LEU A 224 2.89 -8.95 -6.55
C LEU A 224 1.88 -8.37 -7.55
N CYS A 225 1.59 -7.07 -7.43
CA CYS A 225 0.84 -6.30 -8.43
C CYS A 225 1.82 -5.57 -9.35
N VAL A 226 2.01 -6.08 -10.57
CA VAL A 226 2.89 -5.51 -11.60
C VAL A 226 2.13 -5.26 -12.90
N GLY A 227 2.62 -4.33 -13.73
CA GLY A 227 2.08 -4.08 -15.07
C GLY A 227 1.94 -2.60 -15.38
N ALA A 228 1.00 -1.91 -14.73
CA ALA A 228 0.70 -0.50 -15.04
C ALA A 228 1.93 0.41 -14.95
N ASN A 229 2.78 0.23 -13.94
CA ASN A 229 3.99 1.03 -13.77
C ASN A 229 5.05 0.69 -14.82
N VAL A 230 5.23 -0.59 -15.13
CA VAL A 230 6.13 -1.03 -16.20
C VAL A 230 5.73 -0.39 -17.53
N GLN A 231 4.44 -0.42 -17.85
CA GLN A 231 3.90 0.19 -19.06
C GLN A 231 4.04 1.71 -19.05
N ALA A 232 3.62 2.38 -17.98
CA ALA A 232 3.59 3.84 -17.89
C ALA A 232 5.00 4.46 -17.89
N LEU A 233 6.00 3.76 -17.32
CA LEU A 233 7.37 4.23 -17.26
C LEU A 233 8.26 3.67 -18.38
N GLY A 234 7.77 2.72 -19.16
CA GLY A 234 8.58 2.02 -20.16
C GLY A 234 9.79 1.31 -19.57
N SER A 235 9.69 0.84 -18.31
CA SER A 235 10.87 0.32 -17.57
C SER A 235 11.40 -0.99 -18.15
N HIS A 236 10.56 -1.75 -18.85
CA HIS A 236 10.94 -2.99 -19.53
C HIS A 236 10.26 -3.02 -20.90
N ASN A 237 10.99 -3.46 -21.91
CA ASN A 237 10.40 -3.90 -23.16
C ASN A 237 9.79 -5.31 -23.00
N ARG A 238 9.08 -5.79 -24.03
CA ARG A 238 8.38 -7.09 -23.99
C ARG A 238 9.31 -8.25 -23.63
N ASP A 239 10.52 -8.28 -24.20
CA ASP A 239 11.45 -9.39 -24.05
C ASP A 239 12.13 -9.37 -22.66
N ALA A 240 12.48 -8.17 -22.18
CA ALA A 240 13.08 -7.97 -20.86
C ALA A 240 12.10 -8.25 -19.71
N LEU A 241 10.80 -7.98 -19.90
CA LEU A 241 9.78 -8.13 -18.86
C LEU A 241 9.66 -9.57 -18.37
N VAL A 242 9.64 -10.55 -19.28
CA VAL A 242 9.52 -11.97 -18.92
C VAL A 242 10.71 -12.41 -18.08
N SER A 243 11.93 -12.07 -18.52
CA SER A 243 13.16 -12.41 -17.80
C SER A 243 13.20 -11.74 -16.42
N ALA A 244 12.83 -10.46 -16.33
CA ALA A 244 12.78 -9.72 -15.07
C ALA A 244 11.76 -10.32 -14.09
N LEU A 245 10.58 -10.71 -14.56
CA LEU A 245 9.56 -11.33 -13.71
C LEU A 245 10.01 -12.70 -13.20
N VAL A 246 10.57 -13.53 -14.08
CA VAL A 246 11.13 -14.83 -13.70
C VAL A 246 12.26 -14.66 -12.68
N GLY A 247 13.17 -13.72 -12.91
CA GLY A 247 14.25 -13.39 -11.98
C GLY A 247 13.71 -12.94 -10.62
N PHE A 248 12.74 -12.03 -10.61
CA PHE A 248 12.09 -11.55 -9.38
C PHE A 248 11.48 -12.71 -8.57
N VAL A 249 10.68 -13.56 -9.21
CA VAL A 249 10.05 -14.70 -8.55
C VAL A 249 11.08 -15.69 -8.05
N ARG A 250 12.12 -16.00 -8.84
CA ARG A 250 13.21 -16.90 -8.41
C ARG A 250 13.94 -16.37 -7.19
N THR A 251 14.29 -15.08 -7.16
CA THR A 251 14.90 -14.44 -5.98
C THR A 251 14.01 -14.56 -4.75
N VAL A 252 12.69 -14.31 -4.87
CA VAL A 252 11.77 -14.48 -3.73
C VAL A 252 11.70 -15.95 -3.28
N ARG A 253 11.72 -16.89 -4.23
CA ARG A 253 11.66 -18.34 -3.96
C ARG A 253 12.88 -18.89 -3.24
N GLU A 254 14.04 -18.22 -3.31
CA GLU A 254 15.22 -18.59 -2.53
C GLU A 254 14.95 -18.56 -1.01
N GLY A 255 14.14 -17.62 -0.53
CA GLY A 255 13.76 -17.49 0.88
C GLY A 255 12.41 -18.14 1.20
N HIS A 256 11.58 -18.35 0.18
CA HIS A 256 10.22 -18.87 0.31
C HIS A 256 9.94 -20.01 -0.67
N PRO A 257 10.51 -21.21 -0.49
CA PRO A 257 10.38 -22.29 -1.48
C PRO A 257 8.93 -22.72 -1.76
N THR A 258 8.07 -22.69 -0.73
CA THR A 258 6.70 -23.21 -0.79
C THR A 258 5.61 -22.18 -0.45
N THR A 259 5.96 -21.01 0.10
CA THR A 259 4.98 -19.98 0.48
C THR A 259 4.11 -19.57 -0.72
N PRO A 260 2.78 -19.47 -0.60
CA PRO A 260 1.94 -19.00 -1.69
C PRO A 260 2.44 -17.65 -2.25
N PHE A 261 2.67 -17.59 -3.57
CA PHE A 261 3.06 -16.36 -4.28
C PHE A 261 2.01 -16.10 -5.36
N VAL A 262 1.25 -15.02 -5.22
CA VAL A 262 0.16 -14.69 -6.12
C VAL A 262 0.51 -13.44 -6.93
N PRO A 263 0.75 -13.57 -8.24
CA PRO A 263 0.78 -12.41 -9.12
C PRO A 263 -0.66 -11.90 -9.30
N CYS A 264 -0.88 -10.63 -9.03
CA CYS A 264 -2.16 -9.96 -9.19
C CYS A 264 -2.06 -8.99 -10.36
N GLN A 265 -3.05 -9.00 -11.25
CA GLN A 265 -3.15 -7.94 -12.25
C GLN A 265 -3.85 -6.72 -11.64
N VAL A 266 -3.26 -5.54 -11.84
CA VAL A 266 -3.99 -4.30 -11.63
C VAL A 266 -5.17 -4.28 -12.60
N PRO A 267 -6.40 -3.93 -12.16
CA PRO A 267 -7.52 -3.81 -13.08
C PRO A 267 -7.13 -2.85 -14.21
N ARG A 268 -7.40 -3.26 -15.44
CA ARG A 268 -7.34 -2.37 -16.59
C ARG A 268 -8.31 -1.23 -16.29
N VAL A 269 -7.79 -0.01 -16.11
CA VAL A 269 -8.64 1.16 -16.25
C VAL A 269 -8.97 1.20 -17.74
N GLU A 270 -10.13 0.65 -18.13
CA GLU A 270 -10.72 0.96 -19.42
C GLU A 270 -10.98 2.46 -19.41
N ALA A 271 -10.01 3.22 -19.92
CA ALA A 271 -10.26 4.58 -20.33
C ALA A 271 -11.37 4.47 -21.39
N ARG A 272 -12.61 4.83 -21.02
CA ARG A 272 -13.56 5.28 -22.03
C ARG A 272 -12.84 6.40 -22.79
N ALA A 273 -12.68 6.21 -24.08
CA ALA A 273 -11.85 7.03 -24.97
C ALA A 273 -12.38 8.48 -25.17
N SER A 274 -13.07 9.06 -24.19
CA SER A 274 -13.68 10.39 -24.28
C SER A 274 -13.16 11.42 -23.27
N ASP A 275 -12.50 11.05 -22.17
CA ASP A 275 -12.31 12.00 -21.04
C ASP A 275 -10.85 12.31 -20.64
N TRP A 276 -9.89 12.17 -21.54
CA TRP A 276 -8.56 12.78 -21.34
C TRP A 276 -8.23 13.70 -22.52
N ARG A 277 -8.63 14.97 -22.43
CA ARG A 277 -8.02 16.01 -23.26
C ARG A 277 -6.61 16.23 -22.73
N LEU A 278 -5.62 15.77 -23.51
CA LEU A 278 -4.20 16.13 -23.37
C LEU A 278 -4.06 17.65 -23.27
N ALA A 279 -3.76 18.12 -22.07
CA ALA A 279 -3.03 19.35 -21.89
C ALA A 279 -1.61 18.98 -21.44
N HIS A 280 -0.64 19.43 -22.24
CA HIS A 280 0.77 19.67 -21.89
C HIS A 280 1.76 18.50 -21.99
N LEU A 281 2.17 18.23 -23.23
CA LEU A 281 3.59 18.08 -23.57
C LEU A 281 3.85 18.83 -24.88
N ALA A 282 3.95 20.15 -24.81
CA ALA A 282 4.53 20.97 -25.86
C ALA A 282 5.34 22.06 -25.18
N GLY A 283 6.65 21.91 -25.21
CA GLY A 283 7.56 22.90 -24.66
C GLY A 283 8.97 22.37 -24.69
N HIS A 284 9.52 22.14 -25.88
CA HIS A 284 10.93 22.32 -26.23
C HIS A 284 10.97 22.65 -27.75
N PRO A 285 11.70 23.70 -28.18
CA PRO A 285 11.67 24.16 -29.55
C PRO A 285 12.70 23.39 -30.39
N ALA A 286 12.28 22.78 -31.49
CA ALA A 286 13.18 22.31 -32.53
C ALA A 286 12.73 22.92 -33.87
N ALA A 287 13.72 23.47 -34.56
CA ALA A 287 13.62 24.34 -35.71
C ALA A 287 12.82 23.78 -36.89
N ALA A 288 12.18 24.69 -37.62
CA ALA A 288 11.52 24.47 -38.88
C ALA A 288 12.53 24.22 -40.02
N VAL A 289 12.31 23.19 -40.84
CA VAL A 289 12.61 23.17 -42.27
C VAL A 289 11.58 22.24 -42.97
N GLY A 290 10.95 22.74 -44.06
CA GLY A 290 9.89 22.08 -44.85
C GLY A 290 10.36 20.84 -45.62
N GLY A 291 9.58 20.18 -46.48
CA GLY A 291 8.24 20.37 -47.01
C GLY A 291 8.08 19.43 -48.22
N GLY A 292 7.15 18.46 -48.13
CA GLY A 292 6.51 17.68 -49.23
C GLY A 292 7.37 16.82 -50.21
N PRO A 293 6.74 16.05 -51.14
CA PRO A 293 5.40 15.44 -51.06
C PRO A 293 5.31 13.95 -51.54
N THR A 294 4.24 13.30 -51.07
CA THR A 294 3.42 12.19 -51.62
C THR A 294 3.97 11.16 -52.63
N ARG A 295 3.77 9.87 -52.31
CA ARG A 295 3.49 8.83 -53.31
C ARG A 295 2.43 7.83 -52.80
N ARG A 296 1.30 7.75 -53.52
CA ARG A 296 0.27 6.69 -53.39
C ARG A 296 0.74 5.43 -54.13
N VAL A 297 0.49 4.24 -53.59
CA VAL A 297 0.35 3.00 -54.37
C VAL A 297 -0.81 2.16 -53.81
N ARG A 298 -1.60 1.61 -54.74
CA ARG A 298 -2.91 0.96 -54.59
C ARG A 298 -2.84 -0.47 -54.02
N GLU A 299 -3.97 -0.89 -53.46
CA GLU A 299 -4.36 -2.26 -53.09
C GLU A 299 -4.42 -3.22 -54.28
N THR A 300 -4.17 -4.50 -54.01
CA THR A 300 -4.71 -5.64 -54.78
C THR A 300 -5.13 -6.76 -53.81
N THR A 301 -6.41 -7.10 -53.86
CA THR A 301 -7.07 -8.25 -53.23
C THR A 301 -6.75 -9.55 -53.96
N THR A 302 -6.58 -10.66 -53.24
CA THR A 302 -6.95 -11.99 -53.74
C THR A 302 -7.44 -12.89 -52.60
N THR A 303 -8.47 -13.65 -52.93
CA THR A 303 -9.36 -14.50 -52.14
C THR A 303 -8.76 -15.87 -51.77
N GLY A 304 -9.24 -16.47 -50.68
CA GLY A 304 -9.05 -17.91 -50.40
C GLY A 304 -9.49 -18.34 -49.00
N LYS A 305 -10.67 -18.96 -48.90
CA LYS A 305 -11.15 -19.74 -47.73
C LYS A 305 -11.13 -21.24 -48.12
N PRO A 306 -11.00 -22.17 -47.16
CA PRO A 306 -12.14 -23.05 -46.89
C PRO A 306 -12.38 -23.34 -45.38
N ARG A 307 -13.49 -24.05 -45.12
CA ARG A 307 -14.20 -24.27 -43.83
C ARG A 307 -13.69 -25.49 -43.01
N ASN A 308 -13.97 -25.40 -41.69
CA ASN A 308 -14.04 -26.35 -40.53
C ASN A 308 -14.63 -27.77 -40.83
N PRO A 309 -14.64 -28.82 -39.92
CA PRO A 309 -14.90 -28.77 -38.45
C PRO A 309 -14.25 -29.85 -37.53
N ARG A 310 -14.27 -29.65 -36.19
CA ARG A 310 -14.69 -30.63 -35.15
C ARG A 310 -14.51 -30.11 -33.71
N SER A 311 -15.38 -30.60 -32.83
CA SER A 311 -15.77 -30.08 -31.52
C SER A 311 -15.47 -31.05 -30.35
N GLN A 312 -15.10 -30.47 -29.20
CA GLN A 312 -15.30 -30.92 -27.79
C GLN A 312 -14.49 -32.11 -27.21
N PRO A 313 -14.34 -32.25 -25.85
CA PRO A 313 -15.01 -31.51 -24.77
C PRO A 313 -14.10 -30.85 -23.69
N THR A 314 -14.74 -29.93 -22.97
CA THR A 314 -14.34 -29.28 -21.72
C THR A 314 -14.54 -30.21 -20.51
N SER A 315 -13.56 -30.28 -19.60
CA SER A 315 -13.76 -30.82 -18.24
C SER A 315 -13.88 -29.66 -17.25
N GLU A 316 -15.11 -29.44 -16.76
CA GLU A 316 -15.40 -28.54 -15.64
C GLU A 316 -14.89 -29.15 -14.34
N ILE A 317 -14.10 -28.38 -13.58
CA ILE A 317 -13.87 -28.64 -12.16
C ILE A 317 -14.68 -27.60 -11.40
N SER A 318 -15.78 -28.07 -10.81
CA SER A 318 -16.60 -27.29 -9.87
C SER A 318 -15.80 -27.00 -8.60
N THR A 319 -15.75 -25.74 -8.19
CA THR A 319 -15.47 -25.36 -6.80
C THR A 319 -16.50 -24.33 -6.39
N GLU A 320 -17.57 -24.80 -5.75
CA GLU A 320 -18.50 -23.96 -5.01
C GLU A 320 -17.77 -23.35 -3.80
N LEU A 321 -17.64 -22.02 -3.80
CA LEU A 321 -17.35 -21.23 -2.60
C LEU A 321 -18.48 -20.22 -2.40
N GLY A 322 -19.09 -20.31 -1.23
CA GLY A 322 -20.30 -19.61 -0.83
C GLY A 322 -20.30 -18.11 -1.11
N THR A 323 -21.42 -17.65 -1.64
CA THR A 323 -21.66 -16.32 -2.18
C THR A 323 -21.67 -15.24 -1.08
N VAL A 324 -20.58 -14.49 -0.94
CA VAL A 324 -20.58 -13.22 -0.19
C VAL A 324 -20.86 -12.08 -1.17
N GLN A 325 -21.85 -11.22 -0.88
CA GLN A 325 -22.13 -10.03 -1.67
C GLN A 325 -21.01 -8.99 -1.49
N LEU A 326 -20.11 -8.93 -2.48
CA LEU A 326 -19.14 -7.85 -2.65
C LEU A 326 -19.69 -6.88 -3.71
N SER A 327 -19.44 -5.58 -3.52
CA SER A 327 -19.84 -4.51 -4.43
C SER A 327 -19.33 -4.77 -5.87
N PRO A 328 -20.07 -4.39 -6.94
CA PRO A 328 -19.80 -4.81 -8.32
C PRO A 328 -18.36 -4.57 -8.82
N CYS A 329 -17.65 -3.56 -8.29
CA CYS A 329 -16.25 -3.29 -8.64
C CYS A 329 -15.24 -4.37 -8.21
N VAL A 330 -15.56 -5.21 -7.22
CA VAL A 330 -14.60 -6.17 -6.65
C VAL A 330 -14.73 -7.57 -7.27
N ARG A 331 -15.93 -7.94 -7.74
CA ARG A 331 -16.20 -9.30 -8.27
C ARG A 331 -15.50 -9.62 -9.59
N GLY A 332 -15.20 -8.63 -10.42
CA GLY A 332 -14.54 -8.84 -11.72
C GLY A 332 -13.01 -8.94 -11.69
N CYS A 333 -12.37 -8.73 -10.54
CA CYS A 333 -10.96 -8.31 -10.49
C CYS A 333 -9.96 -9.36 -10.00
N ILE A 334 -10.39 -10.54 -9.51
CA ILE A 334 -9.51 -11.43 -8.73
C ILE A 334 -9.05 -12.67 -9.49
N CYS A 335 -9.78 -13.15 -10.50
CA CYS A 335 -9.33 -14.29 -11.31
C CYS A 335 -9.84 -14.17 -12.74
N SER A 336 -8.94 -13.91 -13.69
CA SER A 336 -9.19 -14.17 -15.12
C SER A 336 -8.13 -15.15 -15.62
N PRO A 337 -8.50 -16.36 -16.05
CA PRO A 337 -7.58 -17.37 -16.55
C PRO A 337 -7.22 -17.00 -17.98
N GLY A 338 -6.08 -16.34 -18.19
CA GLY A 338 -5.80 -15.82 -19.52
C GLY A 338 -4.35 -15.52 -19.84
N TRP A 339 -3.37 -16.08 -19.13
CA TRP A 339 -1.96 -16.02 -19.53
C TRP A 339 -1.19 -17.21 -18.94
N LEU A 340 -1.51 -18.41 -19.42
CA LEU A 340 -0.65 -19.58 -19.34
C LEU A 340 -0.59 -20.19 -20.74
N ILE A 341 0.24 -19.59 -21.58
CA ILE A 341 0.96 -20.22 -22.69
C ILE A 341 2.39 -19.69 -22.59
#